data_AF-X0V154-F1
#
_entry.id   AF-X0V154-F1
#
_cell.length_a   1.000
_cell.length_b   1.000
_cell.length_c   1.000
_cell.angle_alpha   90.00
_cell.angle_beta   90.00
_cell.angle_gamma   90.00
#
_symmetry.space_group_name_H-M   'P 1'
#
loop_
_entity.id
_entity.type
_entity.pdbx_description
1 polymer ?
#
loop_
_entity_poly.entity_id
_entity_poly.type
_entity_poly.pdbx_seq_one_letter_code
_entity_poly.pdbx_strand_id
1 'polypeptide(L)' 'VFTGEIYELYKSICTRVGLRPLTQRRISDIIAEFDMLGLINTKVISKGRYGRTRDISLTIDSNILVRVKKILEEGLNL' A
#
# COMPACT_ATOMS: atom_id res chain seq x y z
N VAL A 1 2.35 -9.45 0.57
CA VAL A 1 2.26 -8.72 -0.73
C VAL A 1 3.51 -7.86 -0.87
N PHE A 2 4.09 -7.74 -2.06
CA PHE A 2 5.33 -6.98 -2.25
C PHE A 2 5.09 -5.52 -2.65
N THR A 3 6.05 -4.66 -2.30
CA THR A 3 6.03 -3.22 -2.64
C THR A 3 5.78 -2.90 -4.12
N GLY A 4 6.29 -3.71 -5.05
CA GLY A 4 6.06 -3.52 -6.48
C GLY A 4 4.59 -3.75 -6.87
N GLU A 5 3.97 -4.80 -6.35
CA GLU A 5 2.55 -5.12 -6.62
C GLU A 5 1.64 -4.02 -6.07
N ILE A 6 1.95 -3.49 -4.89
CA ILE A 6 1.21 -2.38 -4.28
C ILE A 6 1.29 -1.13 -5.15
N TYR A 7 2.47 -0.82 -5.70
CA TYR A 7 2.62 0.36 -6.56
C TYR A 7 1.82 0.24 -7.86
N GLU A 8 1.84 -0.92 -8.51
CA GLU A 8 1.07 -1.15 -9.74
C GLU A 8 -0.44 -1.06 -9.48
N LEU A 9 -0.93 -1.64 -8.37
CA LEU A 9 -2.33 -1.51 -7.97
C LEU A 9 -2.69 -0.04 -7.69
N TYR A 10 -1.89 0.67 -6.90
CA TYR A 10 -2.08 2.09 -6.62
C TYR A 10 -2.18 2.92 -7.91
N LYS A 11 -1.25 2.70 -8.85
CA LYS A 11 -1.20 3.39 -10.14
C LYS A 11 -2.45 3.11 -10.98
N SER A 12 -2.93 1.87 -10.98
CA SER A 12 -4.17 1.50 -11.68
C SER A 12 -5.39 2.21 -11.11
N ILE A 13 -5.49 2.31 -9.78
CA ILE A 13 -6.58 3.02 -9.09
C ILE A 13 -6.52 4.51 -9.43
N CYS A 14 -5.36 5.15 -9.29
CA CYS A 14 -5.19 6.56 -9.66
C CYS A 14 -5.65 6.84 -11.09
N THR A 15 -5.27 5.98 -12.04
CA THR A 15 -5.67 6.11 -13.44
C THR A 15 -7.19 6.01 -13.60
N ARG A 16 -7.84 5.08 -12.89
CA ARG A 16 -9.31 4.90 -12.92
C ARG A 16 -10.07 6.10 -12.38
N VAL A 17 -9.55 6.76 -11.35
CA VAL A 17 -10.18 7.93 -10.72
C VAL A 17 -9.71 9.27 -11.31
N GLY A 18 -8.91 9.25 -12.38
CA GLY A 18 -8.42 10.47 -13.05
C GLY A 18 -7.34 11.24 -12.28
N LEU A 19 -6.67 10.59 -11.32
CA LEU A 19 -5.58 11.19 -10.53
C LEU A 19 -4.22 10.85 -11.11
N ARG A 20 -3.28 11.79 -11.01
CA ARG A 20 -1.88 11.55 -11.35
C ARG A 20 -1.21 10.71 -10.25
N PRO A 21 -0.65 9.54 -10.56
CA PRO A 21 0.03 8.71 -9.57
C PRO A 21 1.32 9.38 -9.09
N LEU A 22 1.61 9.23 -7.80
CA LEU A 22 2.90 9.57 -7.20
C LEU A 22 4.01 8.63 -7.71
N THR A 23 5.27 9.03 -7.45
CA THR A 23 6.42 8.17 -7.75
C THR A 23 6.48 6.98 -6.81
N GLN A 24 7.09 5.88 -7.27
CA GLN A 24 7.29 4.69 -6.45
C GLN A 24 8.05 4.98 -5.14
N ARG A 25 8.98 5.96 -5.16
CA ARG A 25 9.68 6.41 -3.95
C ARG A 25 8.74 7.01 -2.92
N ARG A 26 7.83 7.91 -3.33
CA ARG A 26 6.85 8.53 -2.41
C ARG A 26 5.88 7.51 -1.83
N ILE A 27 5.46 6.52 -2.63
CA ILE A 27 4.62 5.43 -2.13
C ILE A 27 5.38 4.56 -1.13
N SER A 28 6.67 4.31 -1.34
CA SER A 28 7.51 3.64 -0.36
C SER A 28 7.64 4.42 0.96
N ASP A 29 7.65 5.76 0.92
CA ASP A 29 7.66 6.60 2.13
C ASP A 29 6.32 6.45 2.88
N ILE A 30 5.19 6.53 2.18
CA ILE A 30 3.84 6.35 2.78
C ILE A 30 3.69 4.95 3.39
N ILE A 31 4.21 3.91 2.74
CA ILE A 31 4.22 2.55 3.30
C ILE A 31 5.01 2.51 4.62
N ALA A 32 6.15 3.21 4.71
CA ALA A 32 6.90 3.27 5.95
C ALA A 32 6.14 4.03 7.05
N GLU A 33 5.43 5.10 6.70
CA GLU A 33 4.56 5.82 7.63
C GLU A 33 3.44 4.92 8.17
N PHE A 34 2.80 4.11 7.31
CA PHE A 34 1.75 3.17 7.74
C PHE A 34 2.27 2.06 8.66
N ASP A 35 3.50 1.59 8.42
CA ASP A 35 4.20 0.64 9.28
C ASP A 35 4.47 1.23 10.66
N MET A 36 4.95 2.48 10.71
CA MET A 36 5.18 3.22 11.96
C MET A 36 3.89 3.47 12.74
N LEU A 37 2.76 3.67 12.05
CA LEU A 37 1.44 3.79 12.67
C LEU A 37 0.85 2.43 13.11
N GLY A 38 1.51 1.32 12.79
CA GLY A 38 1.04 -0.03 13.13
C GLY A 38 -0.17 -0.50 12.32
N LEU A 39 -0.48 0.15 11.20
CA LEU A 39 -1.59 -0.24 10.33
C LEU A 39 -1.24 -1.47 9.48
N ILE A 40 0.03 -1.54 9.10
CA ILE A 40 0.63 -2.66 8.39
C ILE A 40 1.88 -3.11 9.15
N ASN A 41 2.39 -4.26 8.76
CA ASN A 41 3.70 -4.74 9.16
C ASN A 41 4.53 -4.96 7.90
N THR A 42 5.75 -4.40 7.88
CA THR A 42 6.69 -4.53 6.76
C THR A 42 7.93 -5.32 7.15
N LYS A 43 8.27 -6.33 6.34
CA LYS A 43 9.45 -7.17 6.52
C LYS A 43 10.39 -7.05 5.33
N VAL A 44 11.61 -6.57 5.56
CA VAL A 44 12.64 -6.51 4.51
C VAL A 44 13.20 -7.91 4.27
N ILE A 45 13.09 -8.37 3.02
CA ILE A 45 13.62 -9.65 2.55
C ILE A 45 14.77 -9.35 1.57
N SER A 46 15.97 -9.80 1.92
CA SER A 46 17.13 -9.78 1.02
C SER A 46 17.06 -10.97 0.06
N LYS A 47 17.15 -10.72 -1.24
CA LYS A 47 17.25 -11.74 -2.28
C LYS A 47 18.64 -11.78 -2.92
N GLY A 48 19.67 -11.33 -2.21
CA GLY A 48 21.05 -11.31 -2.71
C GLY A 48 21.20 -10.43 -3.96
N ARG A 49 21.72 -11.01 -5.06
CA ARG A 49 21.89 -10.30 -6.35
C ARG A 49 20.58 -9.81 -6.97
N TYR A 50 19.44 -10.37 -6.57
CA TYR A 50 18.11 -9.94 -7.02
C TYR A 50 17.56 -8.75 -6.22
N GLY A 51 18.38 -8.13 -5.38
CA GLY A 51 18.03 -6.94 -4.61
C GLY A 51 17.27 -7.25 -3.32
N ARG A 52 16.54 -6.25 -2.84
CA ARG A 52 15.77 -6.30 -1.60
C ARG A 52 14.31 -5.98 -1.91
N THR A 53 13.38 -6.71 -1.30
CA THR A 53 11.95 -6.39 -1.34
C THR A 53 11.42 -6.25 0.08
N ARG A 54 10.27 -5.59 0.24
CA ARG A 54 9.51 -5.65 1.49
C ARG A 54 8.29 -6.53 1.26
N ASP A 55 8.13 -7.54 2.10
CA ASP A 55 6.85 -8.21 2.27
C ASP A 55 5.99 -7.40 3.23
N ILE A 56 4.72 -7.24 2.89
CA ILE A 56 3.78 -6.35 3.57
C ILE A 56 2.53 -7.16 3.91
N SER A 57 2.10 -7.05 5.18
CA SER A 57 0.90 -7.65 5.74
C SER A 57 0.07 -6.60 6.48
N LEU A 58 -1.26 -6.75 6.49
CA LEU A 58 -2.16 -5.91 7.29
C LEU A 58 -2.08 -6.34 8.76
N THR A 59 -2.07 -5.36 9.67
CA THR A 59 -2.06 -5.59 11.13
C THR A 59 -3.41 -5.22 11.77
N ILE A 60 -4.27 -4.51 11.05
CA ILE A 60 -5.58 -4.05 11.55
C ILE A 60 -6.64 -5.15 11.60
N ASP A 61 -7.56 -5.03 12.55
CA ASP A 61 -8.68 -5.96 12.75
C ASP A 61 -9.68 -5.93 11.58
N SER A 62 -10.30 -7.09 11.32
CA SER A 62 -11.37 -7.28 10.34
C SER A 62 -12.52 -6.27 10.45
N ASN A 63 -12.92 -5.87 11.66
CA ASN A 63 -13.98 -4.89 11.86
C ASN A 63 -13.58 -3.50 11.36
N ILE A 64 -12.31 -3.13 11.53
CA ILE A 64 -11.77 -1.86 11.02
C ILE A 64 -11.68 -1.91 9.50
N LEU A 65 -11.29 -3.04 8.92
CA LEU A 65 -11.19 -3.22 7.47
C LEU A 65 -12.53 -2.94 6.75
N VAL A 66 -13.66 -3.38 7.31
CA VAL A 66 -14.99 -3.10 6.73
C VAL A 66 -15.25 -1.59 6.68
N ARG A 67 -14.92 -0.87 7.75
CA ARG A 67 -15.12 0.57 7.83
C ARG A 67 -14.18 1.32 6.90
N VAL A 68 -12.92 0.92 6.81
CA VAL A 68 -11.92 1.52 5.90
C VAL A 68 -12.37 1.36 4.46
N LYS A 69 -12.83 0.17 4.05
CA LYS A 69 -13.35 -0.05 2.69
C LYS A 69 -14.50 0.88 2.35
N LYS A 70 -15.47 1.02 3.26
CA LYS A 70 -16.61 1.94 3.06
C LYS A 70 -16.16 3.39 2.86
N ILE A 71 -15.21 3.86 3.68
CA ILE A 71 -14.66 5.22 3.55
C ILE A 71 -13.95 5.40 2.19
N LEU A 72 -13.22 4.37 1.73
CA LEU A 72 -12.52 4.42 0.45
C LEU A 72 -13.47 4.41 -0.75
N GLU A 73 -14.52 3.59 -0.72
CA GLU A 73 -15.56 3.53 -1.76
C GLU A 73 -16.28 4.88 -1.88
N GLU A 74 -16.72 5.44 -0.75
CA GLU A 74 -17.37 6.76 -0.69
C GLU A 74 -16.42 7.88 -1.16
N GLY A 75 -15.16 7.86 -0.73
CA GLY A 75 -14.20 8.94 -1.02
C GLY A 75 -13.61 8.91 -2.42
N LEU A 76 -13.48 7.73 -3.04
CA LEU A 76 -12.94 7.56 -4.39
C LEU A 76 -14.04 7.40 -5.45
N ASN A 77 -15.31 7.35 -5.03
CA ASN A 77 -16.47 7.10 -5.88
C ASN A 77 -16.28 5.81 -6.70
N LEU A 78 -15.81 4.75 -6.03
CA LEU A 78 -15.49 3.43 -6.58
C LEU A 78 -16.60 2.41 -6.34
#